data_AF-Q4RMX4-F1
#
_entry.id   AF-Q4RMX4-F1
#
_cell.length_a   1.000
_cell.length_b   1.000
_cell.length_c   1.000
_cell.angle_alpha   90.00
_cell.angle_beta   90.00
_cell.angle_gamma   90.00
#
_symmetry.space_group_name_H-M   'P 1'
#
loop_
_entity.id
_entity.type
_entity.pdbx_description
1 polymer ?
#
loop_
_entity_poly.entity_id
_entity_poly.type
_entity_poly.pdbx_seq_one_letter_code
_entity_poly.pdbx_strand_id
1 'polypeptide(L)'
;ADYWKSQPRKFCEYCKCWIADNKPSIDFHERGKNHKENVAAKISEIKKKSQQKAKQEERMSKEFAKMEEAAMKAYQEDLKRLEREAAGLPPLEPTAAQSQPQVRPTVQPTVRPQPQSNKAKQPQQKKGKNQKARQHRPVQVWVEGQTDEGHIYYFNTLTGGEDCLKAHL
;
A
#
# COMPACT_ATOMS: atom_id res chain seq x y z
N ALA A 1 -2.66 -18.85 53.12
CA ALA A 1 -2.64 -19.04 51.66
C ALA A 1 -1.37 -18.38 51.14
N ASP A 2 -0.37 -19.17 50.75
CA ASP A 2 0.87 -18.65 50.17
C ASP A 2 0.57 -18.04 48.80
N TYR A 3 0.68 -16.73 48.74
CA TYR A 3 0.51 -15.94 47.52
C TYR A 3 1.77 -16.09 46.67
N TRP A 4 1.75 -17.07 45.75
CA TRP A 4 2.83 -17.22 44.77
C TRP A 4 2.84 -16.01 43.84
N LYS A 5 3.83 -15.14 44.02
CA LYS A 5 4.17 -14.08 43.06
C LYS A 5 5.02 -14.68 41.95
N SER A 6 4.62 -14.48 40.70
CA SER A 6 5.47 -14.80 39.56
C SER A 6 6.71 -13.91 39.56
N GLN A 7 7.86 -14.49 39.21
CA GLN A 7 9.11 -13.75 39.08
C GLN A 7 9.03 -12.81 37.87
N PRO A 8 9.41 -11.53 38.03
CA PRO A 8 9.45 -10.62 36.90
C PRO A 8 10.48 -11.09 35.86
N ARG A 9 10.12 -10.97 34.58
CA ARG A 9 10.96 -11.31 33.43
C ARG A 9 11.03 -10.11 32.49
N LYS A 10 12.20 -9.88 31.89
CA LYS A 10 12.44 -8.82 30.91
C LYS A 10 12.49 -9.40 29.51
N PHE A 11 11.85 -8.74 28.55
CA PHE A 11 11.91 -9.13 27.15
C PHE A 11 12.97 -8.31 26.43
N CYS A 12 13.83 -8.97 25.66
CA CYS A 12 14.80 -8.31 24.80
C CYS A 12 14.27 -8.21 23.36
N GLU A 13 14.14 -7.00 22.83
CA GLU A 13 13.57 -6.75 21.50
C GLU A 13 14.49 -7.20 20.36
N TYR A 14 15.81 -7.13 20.58
CA TYR A 14 16.81 -7.51 19.57
C TYR A 14 16.98 -9.02 19.45
N CYS A 15 16.96 -9.73 20.57
CA CYS A 15 17.11 -11.19 20.63
C CYS A 15 15.76 -11.94 20.65
N LYS A 16 14.65 -11.23 20.86
CA LYS A 16 13.28 -11.76 20.95
C LYS A 16 13.14 -12.90 21.98
N CYS A 17 13.79 -12.77 23.13
CA CYS A 17 13.73 -13.75 24.21
C CYS A 17 13.37 -13.11 25.56
N TRP A 18 12.81 -13.93 26.46
CA TRP A 18 12.52 -13.55 27.84
C TRP A 18 13.69 -13.94 28.75
N ILE A 19 14.17 -12.98 29.52
CA ILE A 19 15.30 -13.08 30.44
C ILE A 19 14.75 -12.89 31.86
N ALA A 20 15.37 -13.52 32.85
CA ALA A 20 15.04 -13.27 34.25
C ALA A 20 15.40 -11.81 34.62
N ASP A 21 14.60 -11.14 35.45
CA ASP A 21 14.83 -9.74 35.87
C ASP A 21 15.97 -9.58 36.91
N ASN A 22 16.96 -10.46 36.86
CA ASN A 22 18.15 -10.41 37.71
C ASN A 22 19.23 -9.60 36.99
N LYS A 23 19.79 -8.56 37.64
CA LYS A 23 20.84 -7.70 37.05
C LYS A 23 21.98 -8.48 36.39
N PRO A 24 22.58 -9.53 37.01
CA PRO A 24 23.64 -10.30 36.37
C PRO A 24 23.19 -11.06 35.11
N SER A 25 21.93 -11.53 35.08
CA SER A 25 21.38 -12.26 33.93
C SER A 25 21.12 -11.33 32.74
N ILE A 26 20.69 -10.10 33.00
CA ILE A 26 20.49 -9.08 31.97
C ILE A 26 21.84 -8.63 31.42
N ASP A 27 22.78 -8.30 32.30
CA ASP A 27 24.14 -7.90 31.91
C ASP A 27 24.84 -8.96 31.05
N PHE A 28 24.72 -10.24 31.39
CA PHE A 28 25.30 -11.32 30.59
C PHE A 28 24.64 -11.41 29.21
N HIS A 29 23.32 -11.21 29.14
CA HIS A 29 22.60 -11.20 27.87
C HIS A 29 23.00 -10.01 26.99
N GLU A 30 23.04 -8.80 27.54
CA GLU A 30 23.43 -7.57 26.83
C GLU A 30 24.90 -7.60 26.39
N ARG A 31 25.78 -8.19 27.22
CA ARG A 31 27.19 -8.37 26.88
C ARG A 31 27.42 -9.50 25.88
N GLY A 32 26.42 -10.36 25.67
CA GLY A 32 26.47 -11.49 24.75
C GLY A 32 26.75 -11.07 23.31
N LYS A 33 27.59 -11.85 22.64
CA LYS A 33 28.07 -11.56 21.27
C LYS A 33 26.90 -11.44 20.27
N ASN A 34 25.96 -12.38 20.30
CA ASN A 34 24.79 -12.37 19.42
C ASN A 34 23.88 -11.14 19.65
N HIS A 35 23.74 -10.68 20.91
CA HIS A 35 22.95 -9.47 21.20
C HIS A 35 23.61 -8.24 20.59
N LYS A 36 24.90 -8.04 20.86
CA LYS A 36 25.67 -6.91 20.32
C LYS A 36 25.69 -6.89 18.80
N GLU A 37 25.87 -8.03 18.16
CA GLU A 37 25.86 -8.14 16.69
C GLU A 37 24.49 -7.81 16.11
N ASN A 38 23.40 -8.31 16.71
CA ASN A 38 22.04 -7.98 16.29
C ASN A 38 21.72 -6.49 16.48
N VAL A 39 22.17 -5.89 17.58
CA VAL A 39 22.03 -4.45 17.85
C VAL A 39 22.83 -3.63 16.84
N ALA A 40 24.10 -3.97 16.59
CA ALA A 40 24.93 -3.27 15.60
C ALA A 40 24.39 -3.40 14.18
N ALA A 41 23.92 -4.59 13.79
CA ALA A 41 23.23 -4.83 12.53
C ALA A 41 21.96 -3.97 12.43
N LYS A 42 21.19 -3.85 13.52
CA LYS A 42 19.98 -3.02 13.54
C LYS A 42 20.31 -1.53 13.43
N ILE A 43 21.33 -1.05 14.14
CA ILE A 43 21.77 0.35 14.08
C ILE A 43 22.27 0.70 12.67
N SER A 44 23.07 -0.17 12.06
CA SER A 44 23.55 0.05 10.69
C SER A 44 22.42 -0.02 9.67
N GLU A 45 21.43 -0.90 9.84
CA GLU A 45 20.21 -0.95 9.02
C GLU A 45 19.43 0.38 9.10
N ILE A 46 19.23 0.92 10.30
CA ILE A 46 18.53 2.20 10.51
C ILE A 46 19.30 3.35 9.84
N LYS A 47 20.62 3.43 10.05
CA LYS A 47 21.47 4.46 9.43
C LYS A 47 21.43 4.40 7.90
N LYS A 48 21.54 3.19 7.34
CA LYS A 48 21.48 2.99 5.88
C LYS A 48 20.10 3.37 5.32
N LYS A 49 19.01 2.99 6.00
CA LYS A 49 17.65 3.40 5.61
C LYS A 49 17.47 4.91 5.65
N SER A 50 18.00 5.59 6.66
CA SER A 50 17.97 7.06 6.75
C SER A 50 18.68 7.71 5.56
N GLN A 51 19.89 7.25 5.23
CA GLN A 51 20.67 7.77 4.10
C GLN A 51 20.01 7.46 2.75
N GLN A 52 19.48 6.25 2.58
CA GLN A 52 18.74 5.87 1.37
C GLN A 52 17.48 6.70 1.21
N LYS A 53 16.73 6.96 2.30
CA LYS A 53 15.53 7.79 2.26
C LYS A 53 15.87 9.22 1.85
N ALA A 54 16.91 9.83 2.41
CA ALA A 54 17.35 11.17 2.02
C ALA A 54 17.76 11.23 0.54
N LYS A 55 18.55 10.26 0.07
CA LYS A 55 18.96 10.19 -1.35
C LYS A 55 17.78 9.92 -2.29
N GLN A 56 16.81 9.12 -1.85
CA GLN A 56 15.61 8.86 -2.64
C GLN A 56 14.73 10.10 -2.69
N GLU A 57 14.53 10.80 -1.59
CA GLU A 57 13.76 12.05 -1.55
C GLU A 57 14.39 13.13 -2.45
N GLU A 58 15.71 13.26 -2.48
CA GLU A 58 16.41 14.15 -3.42
C GLU A 58 16.14 13.78 -4.89
N ARG A 59 16.22 12.48 -5.21
CA ARG A 59 15.91 11.98 -6.58
C ARG A 59 14.46 12.23 -6.95
N MET A 60 13.53 11.89 -6.05
CA MET A 60 12.10 12.13 -6.24
C MET A 60 11.84 13.63 -6.42
N SER A 61 12.41 14.50 -5.59
CA SER A 61 12.27 15.95 -5.70
C SER A 61 12.77 16.47 -7.05
N LYS A 62 13.91 15.98 -7.53
CA LYS A 62 14.44 16.34 -8.85
C LYS A 62 13.52 15.87 -10.00
N GLU A 63 12.96 14.68 -9.89
CA GLU A 63 11.99 14.15 -10.85
C GLU A 63 10.69 14.97 -10.83
N PHE A 64 10.20 15.34 -9.65
CA PHE A 64 9.03 16.22 -9.49
C PHE A 64 9.29 17.61 -10.06
N ALA A 65 10.45 18.22 -9.81
CA ALA A 65 10.80 19.52 -10.37
C ALA A 65 10.83 19.50 -11.90
N LYS A 66 11.38 18.45 -12.51
CA LYS A 66 11.38 18.29 -13.97
C LYS A 66 9.96 18.10 -14.52
N MET A 67 9.12 17.35 -13.82
CA MET A 67 7.73 17.14 -14.19
C MET A 67 6.92 18.44 -14.09
N GLU A 68 7.15 19.21 -13.03
CA GLU A 68 6.50 20.50 -12.80
C GLU A 68 6.93 21.54 -13.85
N GLU A 69 8.22 21.61 -14.19
CA GLU A 69 8.71 22.49 -15.26
C GLU A 69 8.10 22.13 -16.61
N ALA A 70 8.05 20.84 -16.96
CA ALA A 70 7.44 20.39 -18.21
C ALA A 70 5.93 20.71 -18.26
N ALA A 71 5.22 20.52 -17.15
CA ALA A 71 3.81 20.86 -17.04
C ALA A 71 3.57 22.37 -17.17
N MET A 72 4.36 23.20 -16.47
CA MET A 72 4.27 24.65 -16.57
C MET A 72 4.62 25.15 -17.97
N LYS A 73 5.63 24.57 -18.61
CA LYS A 73 6.02 24.93 -19.98
C LYS A 73 4.93 24.61 -20.99
N ALA A 74 4.34 23.40 -20.91
CA ALA A 74 3.22 23.02 -21.76
C ALA A 74 2.01 23.97 -21.58
N TYR A 75 1.73 24.37 -20.33
CA TYR A 75 0.70 25.36 -20.03
C TYR A 75 1.01 26.74 -20.63
N GLN A 76 2.25 27.22 -20.51
CA GLN A 76 2.68 28.48 -21.11
C GLN A 76 2.59 28.45 -22.64
N GLU A 77 2.95 27.34 -23.27
CA GLU A 77 2.81 27.17 -24.72
C GLU A 77 1.35 27.17 -25.14
N ASP A 78 0.46 26.55 -24.36
CA ASP A 78 -0.98 26.60 -24.62
C ASP A 78 -1.54 28.02 -24.52
N LEU A 79 -1.15 28.79 -23.50
CA LEU A 79 -1.52 30.21 -23.39
C LEU A 79 -1.05 31.04 -24.59
N LYS A 80 0.21 30.86 -25.02
CA LYS A 80 0.75 31.56 -26.21
C LYS A 80 0.03 31.15 -27.49
N ARG A 81 -0.37 29.89 -27.61
CA ARG A 81 -1.16 29.39 -28.74
C ARG A 81 -2.53 30.06 -28.77
N LEU A 82 -3.22 30.12 -27.63
CA LEU A 82 -4.51 30.80 -27.50
C LEU A 82 -4.40 32.31 -27.78
N GLU A 83 -3.34 32.97 -27.31
CA GLU A 83 -3.08 34.40 -27.59
C GLU A 83 -2.85 34.65 -29.08
N ARG A 84 -2.07 33.80 -29.77
CA ARG A 84 -1.85 33.90 -31.21
C ARG A 84 -3.13 33.64 -32.01
N GLU A 85 -3.93 32.65 -31.58
CA GLU A 85 -5.22 32.33 -32.19
C GLU A 85 -6.19 33.50 -32.04
N ALA A 86 -6.23 34.15 -30.86
CA ALA A 86 -7.00 35.36 -30.62
C ALA A 86 -6.53 36.57 -31.44
N ALA A 87 -5.23 36.67 -31.73
CA ALA A 87 -4.65 37.70 -32.60
C ALA A 87 -4.82 37.42 -34.10
N GLY A 88 -5.44 36.30 -34.49
CA GLY A 88 -5.78 36.00 -35.89
C GLY A 88 -4.60 35.66 -36.81
N LEU A 89 -3.43 35.32 -36.26
CA LEU A 89 -2.26 34.91 -37.03
C LEU A 89 -2.25 33.38 -37.24
N PRO A 90 -2.02 32.87 -38.46
CA PRO A 90 -2.05 31.43 -38.73
C PRO A 90 -0.95 30.68 -37.94
N PRO A 91 -1.18 29.41 -37.57
CA PRO A 91 -0.16 28.59 -36.94
C PRO A 91 1.11 28.54 -37.81
N LEU A 92 2.29 28.79 -37.20
CA LEU A 92 3.54 28.45 -37.87
C LEU A 92 3.72 26.94 -37.66
N GLU A 93 3.47 26.19 -38.73
CA GLU A 93 3.69 24.75 -38.82
C GLU A 93 5.12 24.39 -38.37
N PRO A 94 5.31 23.50 -37.39
CA PRO A 94 6.54 22.76 -37.27
C PRO A 94 6.60 21.76 -38.42
N THR A 95 7.37 22.10 -39.46
CA THR A 95 7.76 21.12 -40.47
C THR A 95 8.63 20.03 -39.81
N ALA A 96 8.30 18.79 -40.16
CA ALA A 96 9.02 17.53 -39.93
C ALA A 96 8.89 16.83 -38.56
N ALA A 97 8.01 15.82 -38.58
CA ALA A 97 8.19 14.47 -38.03
C ALA A 97 8.14 14.27 -36.51
N GLN A 98 6.92 14.03 -36.00
CA GLN A 98 6.65 12.81 -35.21
C GLN A 98 5.14 12.52 -35.21
N SER A 99 4.76 11.60 -36.10
CA SER A 99 3.45 10.97 -36.13
C SER A 99 3.22 10.22 -34.81
N GLN A 100 2.35 10.74 -33.94
CA GLN A 100 1.71 9.91 -32.92
C GLN A 100 0.60 9.08 -33.59
N PRO A 101 0.64 7.73 -33.52
CA PRO A 101 -0.54 6.93 -33.77
C PRO A 101 -1.49 7.11 -32.57
N GLN A 102 -2.65 7.72 -32.82
CA GLN A 102 -3.76 7.65 -31.88
C GLN A 102 -4.27 6.20 -31.81
N VAL A 103 -3.88 5.47 -30.77
CA VAL A 103 -4.58 4.24 -30.37
C VAL A 103 -5.72 4.63 -29.42
N ARG A 104 -6.90 4.86 -30.01
CA ARG A 104 -8.18 4.73 -29.31
C ARG A 104 -8.38 3.25 -28.96
N PRO A 105 -8.74 2.88 -27.71
CA PRO A 105 -9.19 1.52 -27.43
C PRO A 105 -10.66 1.40 -27.85
N THR A 106 -10.89 1.04 -29.11
CA THR A 106 -12.22 0.56 -29.55
C THR A 106 -12.35 -0.88 -29.08
N VAL A 107 -13.10 -1.08 -28.00
CA VAL A 107 -13.61 -2.38 -27.59
C VAL A 107 -14.72 -2.81 -28.56
N GLN A 108 -14.48 -3.87 -29.33
CA GLN A 108 -15.54 -4.68 -29.92
C GLN A 108 -15.23 -6.18 -29.73
N PRO A 109 -16.21 -6.99 -29.28
CA PRO A 109 -16.02 -8.40 -28.98
C PRO A 109 -16.32 -9.26 -30.22
N THR A 110 -15.32 -10.00 -30.71
CA THR A 110 -15.55 -11.01 -31.75
C THR A 110 -15.15 -12.38 -31.23
N VAL A 111 -16.17 -13.16 -30.88
CA VAL A 111 -16.09 -14.59 -30.61
C VAL A 111 -16.01 -15.33 -31.94
N ARG A 112 -14.95 -16.11 -32.16
CA ARG A 112 -15.03 -17.31 -33.02
C ARG A 112 -13.96 -18.35 -32.66
N PRO A 113 -14.28 -19.66 -32.77
CA PRO A 113 -13.59 -20.74 -32.06
C PRO A 113 -12.46 -21.37 -32.88
N GLN A 114 -11.42 -21.89 -32.21
CA GLN A 114 -10.45 -22.80 -32.83
C GLN A 114 -10.58 -24.23 -32.26
N PRO A 115 -10.54 -25.26 -33.13
CA PRO A 115 -10.59 -26.67 -32.75
C PRO A 115 -9.22 -27.25 -32.36
N GLN A 116 -9.32 -28.42 -31.73
CA GLN A 116 -8.35 -29.19 -30.95
C GLN A 116 -7.24 -29.88 -31.78
N SER A 117 -6.07 -30.12 -31.18
CA SER A 117 -5.53 -31.47 -30.85
C SER A 117 -4.09 -31.36 -30.30
N ASN A 118 -3.85 -31.72 -29.03
CA ASN A 118 -3.29 -33.00 -28.50
C ASN A 118 -1.75 -33.14 -28.72
N LYS A 119 -0.88 -33.52 -27.76
CA LYS A 119 -1.02 -34.18 -26.44
C LYS A 119 0.34 -34.23 -25.70
N ALA A 120 0.27 -34.55 -24.39
CA ALA A 120 1.27 -35.13 -23.47
C ALA A 120 2.38 -34.22 -22.90
N LYS A 121 2.73 -34.17 -21.60
CA LYS A 121 2.38 -34.95 -20.37
C LYS A 121 2.81 -34.16 -19.11
N GLN A 122 2.04 -34.33 -18.02
CA GLN A 122 2.23 -33.87 -16.62
C GLN A 122 3.19 -34.82 -15.82
N PRO A 123 3.67 -34.55 -14.57
CA PRO A 123 2.87 -34.27 -13.34
C PRO A 123 3.50 -33.23 -12.33
N GLN A 124 2.74 -32.36 -11.64
CA GLN A 124 1.94 -32.49 -10.39
C GLN A 124 2.67 -32.16 -9.05
N GLN A 125 2.37 -30.94 -8.54
CA GLN A 125 2.08 -30.48 -7.17
C GLN A 125 2.77 -31.04 -5.90
N LYS A 126 3.16 -30.12 -5.00
CA LYS A 126 2.76 -29.99 -3.57
C LYS A 126 3.20 -28.61 -3.03
N LYS A 127 2.29 -27.66 -2.76
CA LYS A 127 1.59 -27.33 -1.48
C LYS A 127 2.52 -26.82 -0.35
N GLY A 128 2.37 -25.54 0.01
CA GLY A 128 2.96 -24.93 1.21
C GLY A 128 2.60 -23.45 1.38
N LYS A 129 1.49 -23.17 2.07
CA LYS A 129 0.99 -21.83 2.44
C LYS A 129 1.89 -21.20 3.52
N ASN A 130 2.23 -19.91 3.41
CA ASN A 130 2.17 -18.98 4.55
C ASN A 130 2.29 -17.51 4.09
N GLN A 131 1.18 -16.85 3.79
CA GLN A 131 1.16 -15.38 3.65
C GLN A 131 0.57 -14.77 4.92
N LYS A 132 1.38 -13.92 5.54
CA LYS A 132 1.12 -13.26 6.80
C LYS A 132 -0.02 -12.24 6.68
N ALA A 133 -0.81 -12.23 7.75
CA ALA A 133 -1.94 -11.37 8.03
C ALA A 133 -1.76 -9.90 7.59
N ARG A 134 -2.58 -9.48 6.63
CA ARG A 134 -2.93 -8.08 6.42
C ARG A 134 -4.08 -7.77 7.38
N GLN A 135 -3.81 -6.94 8.38
CA GLN A 135 -4.77 -6.54 9.40
C GLN A 135 -6.01 -5.93 8.71
N HIS A 136 -7.17 -6.54 8.94
CA HIS A 136 -8.46 -6.05 8.44
C HIS A 136 -8.83 -4.82 9.28
N ARG A 137 -8.96 -3.64 8.66
CA ARG A 137 -9.70 -2.53 9.29
C ARG A 137 -11.13 -3.03 9.51
N PRO A 138 -11.74 -2.87 10.69
CA PRO A 138 -13.16 -3.14 10.83
C PRO A 138 -13.90 -2.10 10.00
N VAL A 139 -14.43 -2.51 8.86
CA VAL A 139 -15.46 -1.74 8.15
C VAL A 139 -16.65 -1.68 9.10
N GLN A 140 -17.17 -0.49 9.34
CA GLN A 140 -18.28 -0.26 10.25
C GLN A 140 -19.56 -0.76 9.54
N VAL A 141 -19.93 -2.01 9.83
CA VAL A 141 -20.93 -2.77 9.06
C VAL A 141 -22.37 -2.39 9.40
N TRP A 142 -22.60 -1.91 10.62
CA TRP A 142 -23.92 -1.65 11.19
C TRP A 142 -24.17 -0.15 11.31
N VAL A 143 -25.31 0.31 10.80
CA VAL A 143 -25.74 1.71 10.81
C VAL A 143 -27.08 1.80 11.56
N GLU A 144 -27.19 2.77 12.47
CA GLU A 144 -28.44 3.08 13.16
C GLU A 144 -29.24 4.14 12.38
N GLY A 145 -30.55 3.93 12.28
CA GLY A 145 -31.51 4.88 11.71
C GLY A 145 -32.67 5.10 12.68
N GLN A 146 -33.27 6.28 12.63
CA GLN A 146 -34.49 6.60 13.39
C GLN A 146 -35.64 6.80 12.41
N THR A 147 -36.78 6.17 12.70
CA THR A 147 -38.05 6.50 12.04
C THR A 147 -38.63 7.78 12.64
N ASP A 148 -39.53 8.42 11.89
CA ASP A 148 -40.31 9.61 12.26
C ASP A 148 -41.14 9.42 13.54
N GLU A 149 -41.47 8.18 13.87
CA GLU A 149 -42.12 7.75 15.11
C GLU A 149 -41.16 7.62 16.31
N GLY A 150 -39.87 7.93 16.15
CA GLY A 150 -38.85 7.91 17.21
C GLY A 150 -38.23 6.54 17.51
N HIS A 151 -38.50 5.51 16.71
CA HIS A 151 -37.93 4.18 16.89
C HIS A 151 -36.57 4.05 16.21
N ILE A 152 -35.57 3.54 16.93
CA ILE A 152 -34.22 3.28 16.40
C ILE A 152 -34.19 1.87 15.81
N TYR A 153 -33.73 1.74 14.56
CA TYR A 153 -33.47 0.46 13.91
C TYR A 153 -32.04 0.39 13.38
N TYR A 154 -31.47 -0.81 13.35
CA TYR A 154 -30.11 -1.05 12.87
C TYR A 154 -30.16 -1.83 11.56
N PHE A 155 -29.43 -1.40 10.53
CA PHE A 155 -29.30 -2.12 9.27
C PHE A 155 -27.84 -2.35 8.88
N ASN A 156 -27.61 -3.50 8.25
CA ASN A 156 -26.28 -3.93 7.80
C ASN A 156 -26.08 -3.54 6.33
N THR A 157 -25.02 -2.80 6.04
CA THR A 157 -24.73 -2.27 4.69
C THR A 157 -24.06 -3.26 3.75
N LEU A 158 -23.68 -4.46 4.22
CA LEU A 158 -22.99 -5.49 3.43
C LEU A 158 -23.93 -6.52 2.80
N THR A 159 -25.06 -6.80 3.46
CA THR A 159 -26.07 -7.75 2.99
C THR A 159 -27.23 -6.93 2.44
N GLY A 160 -27.32 -6.82 1.10
CA GLY A 160 -28.50 -6.27 0.43
C GLY A 160 -29.77 -6.88 1.04
N GLY A 161 -30.69 -6.00 1.42
CA GLY A 161 -31.59 -6.19 2.55
C GLY A 161 -32.53 -7.39 2.52
N GLU A 162 -32.62 -8.09 3.65
CA GLU A 162 -33.85 -8.77 4.07
C GLU A 162 -33.91 -9.17 5.57
N ASP A 163 -33.11 -8.56 6.46
CA ASP A 163 -33.25 -8.75 7.91
C ASP A 163 -33.19 -7.42 8.69
N CYS A 164 -34.35 -6.77 8.83
CA CYS A 164 -34.53 -5.60 9.68
C CYS A 164 -34.99 -6.06 11.06
N LEU A 165 -34.07 -6.18 12.02
CA LEU A 165 -34.39 -6.51 13.41
C LEU A 165 -34.98 -5.27 14.12
N LYS A 166 -36.30 -5.26 14.35
CA LYS A 166 -36.95 -4.30 15.24
C LYS A 166 -36.60 -4.64 16.69
N ALA A 167 -35.93 -3.72 17.37
CA ALA A 167 -35.78 -3.79 18.82
C ALA A 167 -37.11 -3.34 19.47
N HIS A 168 -37.91 -4.29 19.95
CA HIS A 168 -38.97 -3.97 20.90
C HIS A 168 -38.33 -3.84 22.28
N LEU A 169 -38.49 -2.67 22.90
CA LEU A 169 -38.17 -2.42 24.30
C LEU A 169 -39.24 -3.02 25.21
#